data_AF-A0A7X6QE97-F1
#
_entry.id   AF-A0A7X6QE97-F1
#
_cell.length_a   1.000
_cell.length_b   1.000
_cell.length_c   1.000
_cell.angle_alpha   90.00
_cell.angle_beta   90.00
_cell.angle_gamma   90.00
#
_symmetry.space_group_name_H-M   'P 1'
#
loop_
_entity.id
_entity.type
_entity.pdbx_description
1 polymer ?
#
loop_
_entity_poly.entity_id
_entity_poly.type
_entity_poly.pdbx_seq_one_letter_code
_entity_poly.pdbx_strand_id
1 'polypeptide(L)' 'MGLTLAEKIIHTHLVEGKAVSGNEIALRIDQTLTQDATGTMAFLQLEAMG' A
#
# COMPACT_ATOMS: atom_id res chain seq x y z
N MET A 1 -0.40 -2.94 -26.61
CA MET A 1 -1.51 -2.94 -25.63
C MET A 1 -1.17 -1.95 -24.53
N GLY A 2 -2.13 -1.10 -24.13
CA GLY A 2 -1.92 -0.13 -23.06
C GLY A 2 -2.15 -0.74 -21.68
N LEU A 3 -1.66 -0.06 -20.65
CA LEU A 3 -1.90 -0.43 -19.25
C LEU A 3 -3.38 -0.33 -18.88
N THR A 4 -3.85 -1.26 -18.06
CA THR A 4 -5.13 -1.19 -17.35
C THR A 4 -5.15 -0.04 -16.34
N LEU A 5 -6.32 0.28 -15.81
CA LEU A 5 -6.45 1.31 -14.77
C LEU A 5 -5.67 0.93 -13.49
N ALA A 6 -5.78 -0.32 -13.05
CA ALA A 6 -5.08 -0.81 -11.86
C ALA A 6 -3.55 -0.69 -12.02
N GLU A 7 -3.01 -1.10 -13.17
CA GLU A 7 -1.58 -0.97 -13.46
C GLU A 7 -1.13 0.49 -13.47
N LYS A 8 -1.92 1.40 -14.05
CA LYS A 8 -1.61 2.85 -14.02
C LYS A 8 -1.54 3.38 -12.59
N ILE A 9 -2.49 2.99 -11.72
CA ILE A 9 -2.50 3.40 -10.31
C ILE A 9 -1.26 2.84 -9.60
N ILE A 10 -0.97 1.54 -9.75
CA ILE A 10 0.21 0.90 -9.16
C ILE A 10 1.49 1.61 -9.60
N HIS A 11 1.66 1.85 -10.90
CA HIS A 11 2.82 2.55 -11.44
C HIS A 11 2.99 3.98 -10.88
N THR A 12 1.88 4.69 -10.63
CA THR A 12 1.91 6.05 -10.09
C THR A 12 2.37 6.09 -8.62
N HIS A 13 2.18 5.01 -7.87
CA HIS A 13 2.49 4.93 -6.43
C HIS A 13 3.69 4.03 -6.12
N LEU A 14 4.37 3.50 -7.13
CA LEU A 14 5.52 2.60 -6.96
C LEU A 14 6.72 3.33 -6.35
N VAL A 15 7.23 2.81 -5.24
CA VAL A 15 8.44 3.30 -4.56
C VAL A 15 9.63 2.39 -4.85
N GLU A 16 9.43 1.08 -4.77
CA GLU A 16 10.49 0.09 -4.98
C GLU A 16 9.93 -1.18 -5.65
N GLY A 17 10.79 -1.88 -6.39
CA GLY A 17 10.47 -3.14 -7.05
C GLY A 17 10.07 -2.98 -8.52
N LYS A 18 9.53 -4.06 -9.11
CA LYS A 18 9.03 -4.07 -10.50
C LYS A 18 7.58 -4.51 -10.48
N ALA A 19 6.69 -3.73 -11.09
CA ALA A 19 5.26 -4.02 -11.23
C ALA A 19 5.02 -5.19 -12.21
N VAL A 20 5.49 -6.37 -11.81
CA VAL A 20 5.35 -7.65 -12.51
C VAL A 20 4.61 -8.58 -11.57
N SER A 21 3.58 -9.27 -12.08
CA SER A 21 2.74 -10.16 -11.28
C SER A 21 3.57 -11.20 -10.53
N GLY A 22 3.27 -11.38 -9.23
CA GLY A 22 3.97 -12.30 -8.35
C GLY A 22 5.23 -11.74 -7.68
N ASN A 23 5.69 -10.55 -8.06
CA ASN A 23 6.81 -9.89 -7.40
C ASN A 23 6.34 -8.98 -6.28
N GLU A 24 7.14 -8.91 -5.21
CA GLU A 24 6.97 -7.94 -4.16
C GLU A 24 7.35 -6.53 -4.65
N ILE A 25 6.58 -5.54 -4.20
CA ILE A 25 6.76 -4.13 -4.52
C ILE A 25 6.46 -3.28 -3.28
N ALA A 26 7.12 -2.14 -3.17
CA ALA A 26 6.77 -1.12 -2.19
C ALA A 26 5.92 -0.03 -2.84
N LEU A 27 4.81 0.32 -2.21
CA LEU A 27 3.90 1.37 -2.67
C LEU A 27 3.85 2.51 -1.65
N ARG A 28 3.78 3.75 -2.15
CA ARG A 28 3.45 4.92 -1.35
C ARG A 28 1.95 4.87 -1.06
N ILE A 29 1.59 4.85 0.22
CA ILE A 29 0.20 4.91 0.66
C ILE A 29 -0.17 6.38 0.87
N ASP A 30 -1.17 6.87 0.14
CA ASP A 30 -1.64 8.26 0.27
C ASP A 30 -2.51 8.48 1.50
N GLN A 31 -3.35 7.50 1.81
CA GLN A 31 -4.33 7.58 2.89
C GLN A 31 -4.57 6.20 3.49
N THR A 32 -4.76 6.17 4.81
CA THR A 32 -5.23 5.01 5.55
C THR A 32 -6.55 5.36 6.24
N LEU A 33 -7.52 4.47 6.15
CA LEU A 33 -8.78 4.57 6.87
C LEU A 33 -8.88 3.38 7.81
N THR A 34 -9.01 3.65 9.09
CA THR A 34 -9.06 2.65 10.16
C THR A 34 -10.44 2.63 10.81
N GLN A 35 -10.96 1.47 11.18
CA GLN A 35 -12.25 1.35 11.87
C GLN A 35 -12.23 0.29 12.98
N ASP A 36 -13.09 0.46 13.98
CA ASP A 36 -13.39 -0.53 15.03
C ASP A 36 -12.13 -1.25 15.57
N ALA A 37 -12.19 -2.56 15.80
CA ALA A 37 -11.11 -3.37 16.35
C ALA A 37 -9.85 -3.41 15.47
N THR A 38 -9.96 -3.32 14.14
CA THR A 38 -8.78 -3.34 13.25
C THR A 38 -8.00 -2.03 13.35
N GLY A 39 -8.69 -0.91 13.58
CA GLY A 39 -8.06 0.37 13.85
C GLY A 39 -7.31 0.39 15.18
N THR A 40 -7.94 -0.10 16.26
CA THR A 40 -7.30 -0.15 17.58
C THR A 40 -5.97 -0.91 17.54
N MET A 41 -5.96 -2.10 16.93
CA MET A 41 -4.73 -2.88 16.81
C MET A 41 -3.67 -2.21 15.93
N ALA A 42 -4.07 -1.57 14.82
CA ALA A 42 -3.15 -0.85 13.94
C ALA A 42 -2.48 0.33 14.68
N PHE A 43 -3.23 1.09 15.46
CA PHE A 43 -2.67 2.20 16.24
C PHE A 43 -1.79 1.71 17.40
N LEU A 44 -2.17 0.65 18.12
CA LEU A 44 -1.29 0.06 19.15
C LEU A 44 0.05 -0.41 18.57
N GLN A 45 0.03 -0.99 17.36
CA GLN A 45 1.25 -1.36 16.66
C GLN A 45 2.07 -0.13 16.24
N LEU A 46 1.41 0.92 15.73
CA LEU A 46 2.07 2.17 15.38
C LEU A 46 2.74 2.83 16.60
N GLU A 47 2.06 2.91 17.74
CA GLU A 47 2.60 3.41 19.01
C GLU A 47 3.77 2.53 19.50
N ALA A 48 3.71 1.21 19.30
CA ALA A 48 4.81 0.32 19.66
C ALA A 48 6.07 0.52 18.79
N MET A 49 5.95 1.18 17.62
CA MET A 49 7.08 1.47 16.74
C MET A 49 7.88 2.73 17.15
N GLY A 50 7.36 3.59 18.03
CA GLY A 50 8.06 4.77 18.58
C GLY A 50 7.21 6.03 18.61
#